data_AF-A0A8E2WAH7-F1
#
_entry.id   AF-A0A8E2WAH7-F1
#
_cell.length_a   1.000
_cell.length_b   1.000
_cell.length_c   1.000
_cell.angle_alpha   90.00
_cell.angle_beta   90.00
_cell.angle_gamma   90.00
#
_symmetry.space_group_name_H-M   'P 1'
#
loop_
_entity.id
_entity.type
_entity.pdbx_description
1 polymer ?
#
loop_
_entity_poly.entity_id
_entity_poly.type
_entity_poly.pdbx_seq_one_letter_code
_entity_poly.pdbx_strand_id
1 'polypeptide(L)'
;MRPLIWRIGLQTEGDRRKTRTMAERSQNLQDLFLNSVRKSKNPLTIFLINGVKLTGVVTSFDNFCVLLRRDGHSQLVYKHAISTIMPSQPVQMFDGEESQGA
;
A
#
# COMPACT_ATOMS: atom_id res chain seq x y z
N MET A 1 54.65 4.89 34.94
CA MET A 1 53.82 3.73 34.56
C MET A 1 52.54 3.78 35.38
N ARG A 2 51.36 4.07 34.80
CA ARG A 2 50.07 4.13 35.50
C ARG A 2 49.12 3.12 34.86
N PRO A 3 48.56 2.15 35.58
CA PRO A 3 47.57 1.24 35.01
C PRO A 3 46.17 1.85 35.09
N LEU A 4 45.46 1.64 33.99
CA LEU A 4 44.01 1.66 33.85
C LEU A 4 43.37 0.73 34.88
N ILE A 5 42.14 1.03 35.34
CA ILE A 5 40.98 0.12 35.34
C ILE A 5 39.78 0.85 35.96
N TRP A 6 38.84 1.17 35.06
CA TRP A 6 37.38 1.24 35.23
C TRP A 6 36.75 2.19 36.25
N ARG A 7 36.46 3.39 35.74
CA ARG A 7 35.35 4.23 36.20
C ARG A 7 34.49 4.59 34.99
N ILE A 8 33.51 3.76 34.63
CA ILE A 8 32.37 4.18 33.78
C ILE A 8 31.12 3.51 34.34
N GLY A 9 30.28 4.34 34.96
CA GLY A 9 28.93 4.00 35.35
C GLY A 9 27.99 4.08 34.16
N LEU A 10 27.00 3.19 34.20
CA LEU A 10 25.71 3.24 33.50
C LEU A 10 25.16 4.67 33.31
N GLN A 11 24.71 5.01 32.09
CA GLN A 11 23.38 5.62 31.83
C GLN A 11 23.07 5.74 30.32
N THR A 12 21.98 5.06 29.91
CA THR A 12 20.96 5.38 28.87
C THR A 12 21.24 5.23 27.36
N GLU A 13 20.79 4.08 26.85
CA GLU A 13 19.94 3.83 25.67
C GLU A 13 19.45 5.07 24.88
N GLY A 14 19.81 5.12 23.60
CA GLY A 14 19.34 6.07 22.58
C GLY A 14 20.44 6.25 21.55
N ASP A 15 20.50 5.50 20.45
CA ASP A 15 19.67 5.79 19.29
C ASP A 15 19.72 4.57 18.35
N ARG A 16 18.77 3.64 18.53
CA ARG A 16 18.64 2.42 17.72
C ARG A 16 17.55 2.57 16.65
N ARG A 17 17.41 3.75 16.04
CA ARG A 17 16.44 3.98 14.95
C ARG A 17 17.00 4.91 13.87
N LYS A 18 17.80 4.37 12.96
CA LYS A 18 17.84 4.85 11.56
C LYS A 18 18.45 3.85 10.58
N THR A 19 18.09 2.58 10.70
CA THR A 19 18.26 1.59 9.62
C THR A 19 16.90 1.17 9.08
N ARG A 20 16.34 2.05 8.26
CA ARG A 20 15.62 1.64 7.07
C ARG A 20 15.78 2.78 6.08
N THR A 21 16.80 2.62 5.26
CA THR A 21 16.96 3.30 3.99
C THR A 21 15.58 3.57 3.39
N MET A 22 15.25 4.86 3.26
CA MET A 22 14.21 5.35 2.35
C MET A 22 14.67 4.98 0.95
N ALA A 23 14.54 3.70 0.61
CA ALA A 23 14.63 3.28 -0.77
C ALA A 23 13.43 3.95 -1.43
N GLU A 24 13.72 4.91 -2.28
CA GLU A 24 12.88 5.39 -3.39
C GLU A 24 12.45 4.20 -4.24
N ARG A 25 11.65 3.30 -3.68
CA ARG A 25 10.77 2.46 -4.46
C ARG A 25 9.73 3.42 -4.94
N SER A 26 9.88 3.88 -6.18
CA SER A 26 8.73 4.09 -7.07
C SER A 26 7.71 3.01 -6.69
N GLN A 27 6.71 3.38 -5.89
CA GLN A 27 5.80 2.37 -5.37
C GLN A 27 5.09 1.82 -6.61
N ASN A 28 5.05 0.49 -6.72
CA ASN A 28 4.45 -0.17 -7.85
C ASN A 28 3.04 0.41 -8.09
N LEU A 29 2.81 0.96 -9.29
CA LEU A 29 1.54 1.62 -9.64
C LEU A 29 0.32 0.74 -9.33
N GLN A 30 0.44 -0.57 -9.54
CA GLN A 30 -0.61 -1.52 -9.22
C GLN A 30 -0.90 -1.55 -7.72
N ASP A 31 0.14 -1.67 -6.90
CA ASP A 31 0.01 -1.75 -5.44
C ASP A 31 -0.47 -0.42 -4.85
N LEU A 32 0.00 0.71 -5.39
CA LEU A 32 -0.49 2.06 -5.05
C LEU A 32 -1.97 2.18 -5.34
N PHE A 33 -2.38 1.85 -6.56
CA PHE A 33 -3.76 1.94 -7.01
C PHE A 33 -4.67 1.05 -6.16
N LEU A 34 -4.33 -0.23 -6.04
CA LEU A 34 -5.12 -1.21 -5.27
C LEU A 34 -5.18 -0.86 -3.78
N ASN A 35 -4.10 -0.32 -3.21
CA ASN A 35 -4.14 0.18 -1.84
C ASN A 35 -5.01 1.42 -1.69
N SER A 36 -4.94 2.37 -2.62
CA SER A 36 -5.74 3.60 -2.55
C SER A 36 -7.24 3.27 -2.60
N VAL A 37 -7.69 2.45 -3.56
CA VAL A 37 -9.11 2.03 -3.66
C VAL A 37 -9.56 1.16 -2.48
N ARG A 38 -8.66 0.34 -1.91
CA ARG A 38 -8.96 -0.47 -0.72
C ARG A 38 -9.16 0.40 0.51
N LYS A 39 -8.29 1.39 0.72
CA LYS A 39 -8.34 2.30 1.88
C LYS A 39 -9.57 3.21 1.83
N SER A 40 -9.85 3.80 0.65
CA SER A 40 -11.01 4.68 0.47
C SER A 40 -12.34 3.93 0.51
N LYS A 41 -12.32 2.61 0.30
CA LYS A 41 -13.52 1.77 0.13
C LYS A 41 -14.43 2.27 -1.00
N ASN A 42 -13.83 2.94 -2.00
CA ASN A 42 -14.57 3.45 -3.14
C ASN A 42 -15.17 2.29 -3.94
N PRO A 43 -16.47 2.33 -4.26
CA PRO A 43 -17.06 1.39 -5.19
C PRO A 43 -16.34 1.44 -6.53
N LEU A 44 -16.14 0.29 -7.15
CA LEU A 44 -15.52 0.18 -8.45
C LEU A 44 -16.17 -0.90 -9.30
N THR A 45 -15.87 -0.87 -10.61
CA THR A 45 -16.24 -1.90 -11.57
C THR A 45 -14.98 -2.61 -12.06
N ILE A 46 -14.96 -3.93 -11.95
CA ILE A 46 -13.94 -4.80 -12.56
C ILE A 46 -14.54 -5.37 -13.84
N PHE A 47 -13.86 -5.14 -14.96
CA PHE A 47 -14.17 -5.77 -16.23
C PHE A 47 -13.28 -6.99 -16.40
N LEU A 48 -13.90 -8.11 -16.74
CA LEU A 48 -13.19 -9.35 -17.04
C LEU A 48 -12.90 -9.43 -18.55
N ILE A 49 -11.88 -10.21 -18.91
CA ILE A 49 -11.48 -10.46 -20.30
C ILE A 49 -12.60 -11.09 -21.14
N ASN A 50 -13.54 -11.80 -20.51
CA ASN A 50 -14.71 -12.40 -21.17
C ASN A 50 -15.90 -11.44 -21.32
N GLY A 51 -15.76 -10.18 -20.89
CA GLY A 51 -16.79 -9.16 -20.97
C GLY A 51 -17.75 -9.08 -19.77
N VAL A 52 -17.64 -9.99 -18.79
CA VAL A 52 -18.43 -9.90 -17.55
C VAL A 52 -17.95 -8.70 -16.72
N LYS A 53 -18.92 -7.98 -16.12
CA LYS A 53 -18.64 -6.87 -15.19
C LYS A 53 -18.98 -7.25 -13.75
N LEU A 54 -18.06 -7.00 -12.85
CA LEU A 54 -18.22 -7.19 -11.41
C LEU A 54 -18.20 -5.82 -10.74
N THR A 55 -19.10 -5.58 -9.80
CA THR A 55 -19.15 -4.32 -9.04
C THR A 55 -18.97 -4.61 -7.57
N GLY A 56 -18.36 -3.69 -6.85
CA GLY A 56 -18.16 -3.83 -5.41
C GLY A 56 -17.00 -2.98 -4.91
N VAL A 57 -16.51 -3.33 -3.73
CA VAL A 57 -15.38 -2.67 -3.07
C VAL A 57 -14.24 -3.67 -2.88
N VAL A 58 -13.01 -3.25 -3.14
CA VAL A 58 -11.83 -4.07 -2.87
C VAL A 58 -11.54 -4.08 -1.39
N THR A 59 -11.58 -5.25 -0.76
CA THR A 59 -11.29 -5.40 0.68
C THR A 59 -9.87 -5.87 0.94
N SER A 60 -9.30 -6.65 0.01
CA SER A 60 -7.92 -7.15 0.09
C SER A 60 -7.41 -7.50 -1.30
N PHE A 61 -6.09 -7.62 -1.45
CA PHE A 61 -5.45 -8.12 -2.66
C PHE A 61 -4.09 -8.73 -2.30
N ASP A 62 -3.60 -9.59 -3.18
CA ASP A 62 -2.24 -10.11 -3.15
C ASP A 62 -1.62 -9.99 -4.56
N ASN A 63 -0.55 -10.75 -4.85
CA ASN A 63 0.11 -10.73 -6.14
C ASN A 63 -0.77 -11.21 -7.30
N PHE A 64 -1.71 -12.13 -7.07
CA PHE A 64 -2.46 -12.84 -8.12
C PHE A 64 -3.96 -12.61 -8.09
N CYS A 65 -4.51 -12.14 -6.97
CA CYS A 65 -5.94 -12.09 -6.71
C CYS A 65 -6.36 -10.76 -6.06
N VAL A 66 -7.63 -10.43 -6.23
CA VAL A 66 -8.32 -9.31 -5.58
C VAL A 66 -9.58 -9.85 -4.90
N LEU A 67 -9.79 -9.52 -3.64
CA LEU A 67 -11.00 -9.84 -2.91
C LEU A 67 -12.00 -8.67 -3.06
N LEU A 68 -13.09 -8.93 -3.78
CA LEU A 68 -14.15 -7.97 -4.04
C LEU A 68 -15.35 -8.29 -3.16
N ARG A 69 -15.92 -7.27 -2.49
CA ARG A 69 -17.11 -7.42 -1.65
C ARG A 69 -18.28 -6.61 -2.21
N ARG A 70 -19.45 -7.22 -2.24
CA ARG A 70 -20.72 -6.59 -2.61
C ARG A 70 -21.87 -7.25 -1.85
N ASP A 71 -22.78 -6.45 -1.29
CA ASP A 71 -24.01 -6.92 -0.62
C ASP A 71 -23.76 -8.01 0.45
N GLY A 72 -22.70 -7.83 1.24
CA GLY A 72 -22.31 -8.79 2.28
C GLY A 72 -21.49 -10.00 1.79
N HIS A 73 -21.55 -10.32 0.49
CA HIS A 73 -20.81 -11.41 -0.13
C HIS A 73 -19.40 -10.98 -0.55
N SER A 74 -18.44 -11.89 -0.37
CA SER A 74 -17.06 -11.72 -0.82
C SER A 74 -16.76 -12.72 -1.92
N GLN A 75 -16.12 -12.27 -2.98
CA GLN A 75 -15.69 -13.11 -4.10
C GLN A 75 -14.21 -12.85 -4.40
N LEU A 76 -13.46 -13.93 -4.63
CA LEU A 76 -12.06 -13.87 -5.03
C LEU A 76 -11.99 -13.76 -6.56
N VAL A 77 -11.31 -12.74 -7.06
CA VAL A 77 -11.14 -12.48 -8.49
C VAL A 77 -9.67 -12.64 -8.84
N TYR A 78 -9.35 -13.56 -9.75
CA TYR A 78 -7.98 -13.72 -10.25
C TYR A 78 -7.62 -12.63 -11.25
N LYS A 79 -6.44 -12.03 -11.09
CA LYS A 79 -5.96 -10.93 -11.94
C LYS A 79 -5.79 -11.30 -13.41
N HIS A 80 -5.48 -12.56 -13.73
CA HIS A 80 -5.36 -13.01 -15.14
C HIS A 80 -6.69 -12.93 -15.90
N ALA A 81 -7.82 -12.91 -15.18
CA ALA A 81 -9.14 -12.78 -15.78
C ALA A 81 -9.60 -11.31 -15.87
N ILE A 82 -8.88 -10.37 -15.24
CA ILE A 82 -9.24 -8.95 -15.20
C ILE A 82 -8.65 -8.24 -16.42
N SER A 83 -9.49 -7.54 -17.18
CA SER A 83 -9.05 -6.65 -18.25
C SER A 83 -8.87 -5.21 -17.77
N THR A 84 -9.76 -4.71 -16.91
CA THR A 84 -9.73 -3.30 -16.46
C THR A 84 -10.39 -3.14 -15.09
N ILE A 85 -9.90 -2.19 -14.28
CA ILE A 85 -10.50 -1.78 -13.01
C ILE A 85 -10.83 -0.28 -13.09
N MET A 86 -12.11 0.06 -12.94
CA MET A 86 -12.62 1.42 -13.07
C MET A 86 -13.26 1.88 -11.75
N PRO A 87 -12.63 2.79 -11.00
CA PRO A 87 -13.21 3.34 -9.78
C PRO A 87 -14.39 4.27 -10.12
N SER A 88 -15.41 4.30 -9.25
CA SER A 88 -16.58 5.18 -9.44
C SER A 88 -16.29 6.66 -9.19
N GLN A 89 -15.18 6.95 -8.50
CA GLN A 89 -14.71 8.29 -8.19
C GLN A 89 -13.22 8.41 -8.50
N PRO A 90 -12.72 9.63 -8.79
CA PRO A 90 -11.29 9.86 -8.96
C PRO A 90 -10.48 9.32 -7.77
N VAL A 91 -9.39 8.63 -8.07
CA VAL A 91 -8.51 8.03 -7.05
C VAL A 91 -7.31 8.95 -6.87
N GLN A 92 -7.17 9.51 -5.67
CA GLN A 92 -5.94 10.22 -5.28
C GLN A 92 -4.88 9.16 -4.93
N MET A 93 -3.78 9.15 -5.69
CA MET A 93 -2.70 8.17 -5.55
C MET A 93 -1.41 8.80 -5.00
N PHE A 94 -1.33 10.12 -5.00
CA PHE A 94 -0.22 10.89 -4.48
C PHE A 94 -0.79 11.95 -3.55
N ASP A 95 -0.38 11.90 -2.28
CA ASP A 95 -0.53 13.06 -1.39
C ASP A 95 0.59 14.01 -1.81
N GLY A 96 0.23 15.18 -2.35
CA GLY A 96 1.19 16.11 -2.92
C GLY A 96 2.17 16.62 -1.87
N GLU A 97 3.42 16.18 -1.93
CA GLU A 97 4.56 17.00 -1.53
C GLU A 97 4.87 17.96 -2.69
N GLU A 98 4.00 18.95 -2.91
CA GLU A 98 4.44 20.20 -3.53
C GLU A 98 5.41 20.84 -2.53
N SER A 99 6.69 20.49 -2.68
CA SER A 99 7.78 21.14 -1.99
C SER A 99 7.67 22.63 -2.27
N GLN A 100 7.52 23.39 -1.19
CA GLN A 100 7.57 24.84 -1.12
C GLN A 100 8.78 25.35 -1.92
N GLY A 101 8.55 25.81 -3.15
CA GLY A 101 9.46 26.69 -3.86
C GLY A 101 9.15 28.13 -3.48
N ALA A 102 9.70 28.56 -2.34
CA ALA A 102 9.84 29.97 -1.99
C ALA A 102 11.08 30.55 -2.69
#